data_AF-A0ABD5VZQ7-F1
#
_entry.id   AF-A0ABD5VZQ7-F1
#
_cell.length_a   1.000
_cell.length_b   1.000
_cell.length_c   1.000
_cell.angle_alpha   90.00
_cell.angle_beta   90.00
_cell.angle_gamma   90.00
#
_symmetry.space_group_name_H-M   'P 1'
#
loop_
_entity.id
_entity.type
_entity.pdbx_description
1 polymer ?
#
loop_
_entity_poly.entity_id
_entity_poly.type
_entity_poly.pdbx_seq_one_letter_code
_entity_poly.pdbx_strand_id
1 'polypeptide(L)'
;MSDEHDDVDEEANEQELTDLGGVGEEKAEALSEAGFETVEHVSAASQDQLQDVEGISTALAARIKAETDEVEVSDDVEAEIGEDDAGDEAEAADDEADEADDDEIEGLTDISGVGDSKAEALREAGYDTVAKVKGASQDELADVDGIGMALAARIKADIGDLEVSEDVEAEIEADEPETDETVETELQPRGLVDKTPELDEETERLLTERDRGSKPQFNRQDYHKKKRVPTSWRRPRGQLSKQRRGVKGKGATVEAGYRQPEAVRGLHPSGFEEVRVHNTDDLEGVDPDTEAVRIASKVGGRKREQIEELAEEREIRVLNPTYEEVELNDRPLSTETTRIGRARCREEQALVRP
;
A
#
# COMPACT_ATOMS: atom_id res chain seq x y z
N MET A 1 44.61 46.56 -15.42
CA MET A 1 43.98 45.48 -16.18
C MET A 1 42.74 45.15 -15.41
N SER A 2 41.62 45.57 -15.99
CA SER A 2 40.27 45.30 -15.53
C SER A 2 40.09 43.79 -15.54
N ASP A 3 39.66 43.22 -14.42
CA ASP A 3 39.12 41.86 -14.40
C ASP A 3 37.60 42.00 -14.30
N GLU A 4 36.98 41.56 -15.38
CA GLU A 4 35.55 41.49 -15.68
C GLU A 4 34.84 40.42 -14.84
N HIS A 5 33.52 40.56 -14.73
CA HIS A 5 32.54 39.67 -14.10
C HIS A 5 32.83 38.17 -14.12
N ASP A 6 32.44 37.51 -13.03
CA ASP A 6 31.56 36.34 -13.09
C ASP A 6 30.60 36.46 -11.88
N ASP A 7 29.44 37.09 -12.12
CA ASP A 7 28.29 37.03 -11.23
C ASP A 7 27.78 35.60 -11.27
N VAL A 8 27.88 34.90 -10.14
CA VAL A 8 27.26 33.59 -9.96
C VAL A 8 25.80 33.86 -9.62
N ASP A 9 24.92 33.71 -10.61
CA ASP A 9 23.48 33.56 -10.41
C ASP A 9 23.25 32.39 -9.44
N GLU A 10 22.99 32.73 -8.19
CA GLU A 10 22.35 31.86 -7.21
C GLU A 10 20.86 31.90 -7.52
N GLU A 11 20.43 31.14 -8.54
CA GLU A 11 19.02 30.80 -8.74
C GLU A 11 18.60 29.91 -7.55
N ALA A 12 18.31 30.54 -6.42
CA ALA A 12 17.43 29.97 -5.43
C ALA A 12 16.10 29.71 -6.14
N ASN A 13 15.64 28.48 -6.05
CA ASN A 13 14.36 28.02 -6.59
C ASN A 13 13.23 28.68 -5.78
N GLU A 14 12.94 29.97 -6.05
CA GLU A 14 11.82 30.70 -5.49
C GLU A 14 10.53 30.12 -6.10
N GLN A 15 10.00 29.07 -5.48
CA GLN A 15 8.64 28.62 -5.78
C GLN A 15 7.69 29.74 -5.36
N GLU A 16 6.84 30.20 -6.28
CA GLU A 16 5.84 31.22 -5.99
C GLU A 16 4.72 30.56 -5.16
N LEU A 17 4.09 31.30 -4.23
CA LEU A 17 2.98 30.75 -3.41
C LEU A 17 1.81 30.23 -4.27
N THR A 18 1.68 30.76 -5.50
CA THR A 18 0.69 30.33 -6.49
C THR A 18 0.96 28.95 -7.10
N ASP A 19 2.17 28.41 -6.95
CA ASP A 19 2.51 27.08 -7.42
C ASP A 19 1.97 25.98 -6.50
N LEU A 20 1.58 26.32 -5.27
CA LEU A 20 0.99 25.40 -4.30
C LEU A 20 -0.43 24.97 -4.72
N GLY A 21 -0.68 23.67 -4.73
CA GLY A 21 -1.94 23.08 -5.18
C GLY A 21 -3.19 23.64 -4.48
N GLY A 22 -3.94 24.51 -5.16
CA GLY A 22 -5.20 25.08 -4.67
C GLY A 22 -5.08 26.49 -4.06
N VAL A 23 -3.87 27.07 -4.09
CA VAL A 23 -3.59 28.46 -3.75
C VAL A 23 -3.64 29.30 -5.05
N GLY A 24 -4.73 30.04 -5.25
CA GLY A 24 -4.82 31.03 -6.33
C GLY A 24 -4.29 32.39 -5.90
N GLU A 25 -4.25 33.37 -6.82
CA GLU A 25 -3.74 34.73 -6.59
C GLU A 25 -4.34 35.39 -5.33
N GLU A 26 -5.66 35.29 -5.13
CA GLU A 26 -6.36 35.86 -3.97
C GLU A 26 -5.91 35.23 -2.64
N LYS A 27 -5.63 33.92 -2.63
CA LYS A 27 -5.20 33.20 -1.42
C LYS A 27 -3.71 33.37 -1.16
N ALA A 28 -2.91 33.49 -2.21
CA ALA A 28 -1.50 33.84 -2.11
C ALA A 28 -1.35 35.25 -1.51
N GLU A 29 -2.21 36.20 -1.93
CA GLU A 29 -2.26 37.54 -1.32
C GLU A 29 -2.64 37.46 0.16
N ALA A 30 -3.69 36.71 0.52
CA ALA A 30 -4.08 36.50 1.92
C ALA A 30 -2.96 35.86 2.78
N LEU A 31 -2.22 34.87 2.24
CA LEU A 31 -1.05 34.28 2.90
C LEU A 31 0.08 35.30 3.09
N SER A 32 0.33 36.14 2.09
CA SER A 32 1.34 37.19 2.17
C SER A 32 0.97 38.28 3.19
N GLU A 33 -0.31 38.66 3.28
CA GLU A 33 -0.81 39.62 4.28
C GLU A 33 -0.74 39.07 5.71
N ALA A 34 -0.88 37.74 5.86
CA ALA A 34 -0.67 37.04 7.13
C ALA A 34 0.81 36.83 7.49
N GLY A 35 1.75 37.22 6.63
CA GLY A 35 3.20 37.14 6.86
C GLY A 35 3.86 35.87 6.33
N PHE A 36 3.16 35.05 5.55
CA PHE A 36 3.72 33.88 4.87
C PHE A 36 4.10 34.23 3.43
N GLU A 37 5.15 35.04 3.26
CA GLU A 37 5.53 35.63 1.97
C GLU A 37 6.21 34.63 1.01
N THR A 38 6.75 33.52 1.51
CA THR A 38 7.44 32.51 0.70
C THR A 38 7.01 31.09 1.10
N VAL A 39 7.25 30.11 0.22
CA VAL A 39 6.94 28.68 0.49
C VAL A 39 7.69 28.17 1.73
N GLU A 40 8.88 28.70 2.02
CA GLU A 40 9.61 28.38 3.26
C GLU A 40 8.92 28.91 4.53
N HIS A 41 8.25 30.06 4.47
CA HIS A 41 7.44 30.53 5.59
C HIS A 41 6.21 29.64 5.80
N VAL A 42 5.60 29.17 4.71
CA VAL A 42 4.46 28.25 4.74
C VAL A 42 4.87 26.87 5.27
N SER A 43 6.04 26.35 4.90
CA SER A 43 6.55 25.07 5.43
C SER A 43 6.92 25.16 6.91
N ALA A 44 7.44 26.29 7.38
CA ALA A 44 7.73 26.49 8.80
C ALA A 44 6.47 26.69 9.68
N ALA A 45 5.33 27.05 9.07
CA ALA A 45 4.07 27.27 9.76
C ALA A 45 3.40 25.96 10.20
N SER A 46 2.68 25.98 11.33
CA SER A 46 1.79 24.89 11.69
C SER A 46 0.49 24.93 10.87
N GLN A 47 -0.18 23.80 10.77
CA GLN A 47 -1.47 23.71 10.08
C GLN A 47 -2.51 24.69 10.66
N ASP A 48 -2.51 24.87 11.98
CA ASP A 48 -3.42 25.81 12.66
C ASP A 48 -3.13 27.27 12.26
N GLN A 49 -1.85 27.63 12.15
CA GLN A 49 -1.43 28.98 11.73
C GLN A 49 -1.84 29.29 10.28
N LEU A 50 -1.88 28.28 9.41
CA LEU A 50 -2.37 28.45 8.03
C LEU A 50 -3.89 28.49 7.98
N GLN A 51 -4.59 27.77 8.86
CA GLN A 51 -6.05 27.78 8.94
C GLN A 51 -6.61 29.10 9.47
N ASP A 52 -5.85 29.83 10.31
CA ASP A 52 -6.25 31.15 10.82
C ASP A 52 -6.26 32.24 9.73
N VAL A 53 -5.69 31.97 8.55
CA VAL A 53 -5.68 32.90 7.42
C VAL A 53 -7.03 32.91 6.72
N GLU A 54 -7.56 34.11 6.49
CA GLU A 54 -8.88 34.32 5.86
C GLU A 54 -8.93 33.66 4.47
N GLY A 55 -9.91 32.78 4.27
CA GLY A 55 -10.09 32.05 3.01
C GLY A 55 -9.35 30.72 2.90
N ILE A 56 -8.59 30.31 3.92
CA ILE A 56 -7.94 28.99 3.99
C ILE A 56 -8.79 28.04 4.84
N SER A 57 -9.36 27.02 4.20
CA SER A 57 -10.06 25.94 4.91
C SER A 57 -9.08 24.95 5.54
N THR A 58 -9.49 24.25 6.60
CA THR A 58 -8.71 23.16 7.25
C THR A 58 -8.17 22.14 6.24
N ALA A 59 -8.99 21.74 5.26
CA ALA A 59 -8.60 20.79 4.21
C ALA A 59 -7.52 21.36 3.26
N LEU A 60 -7.53 22.67 3.02
CA LEU A 60 -6.53 23.35 2.19
C LEU A 60 -5.23 23.54 2.96
N ALA A 61 -5.28 23.91 4.25
CA ALA A 61 -4.11 24.01 5.12
C ALA A 61 -3.38 22.66 5.23
N ALA A 62 -4.11 21.56 5.42
CA ALA A 62 -3.55 20.21 5.45
C ALA A 62 -2.87 19.83 4.11
N ARG A 63 -3.49 20.20 2.98
CA ARG A 63 -2.95 19.93 1.64
C ARG A 63 -1.67 20.72 1.37
N ILE A 64 -1.67 22.02 1.68
CA ILE A 64 -0.50 22.89 1.55
C ILE A 64 0.65 22.33 2.40
N LYS A 65 0.37 21.95 3.64
CA LYS A 65 1.37 21.42 4.57
C LYS A 65 1.99 20.11 4.07
N ALA A 66 1.17 19.18 3.59
CA ALA A 66 1.63 17.92 3.00
C ALA A 66 2.51 18.14 1.74
N GLU A 67 2.14 19.09 0.89
CA GLU A 67 2.88 19.42 -0.34
C GLU A 67 4.22 20.09 -0.02
N THR A 68 4.30 20.91 1.04
CA THR A 68 5.55 21.56 1.46
C THR A 68 6.48 20.69 2.30
N ASP A 69 5.95 19.78 3.14
CA ASP A 69 6.76 18.89 3.98
C ASP A 69 7.45 17.79 3.15
N GLU A 70 6.96 17.46 1.95
CA GLU A 70 7.66 16.58 1.00
C GLU A 70 8.92 17.20 0.37
N VAL A 71 9.15 18.51 0.53
CA VAL A 71 10.21 19.28 -0.15
C VAL A 71 11.49 19.45 0.70
N GLU A 72 11.58 18.81 1.87
CA GLU A 72 12.82 18.75 2.67
C GLU A 72 13.83 17.73 2.06
N VAL A 73 14.43 18.07 0.91
CA VAL A 73 15.59 17.34 0.38
C VAL A 73 16.87 17.87 1.04
N SER A 74 17.19 17.35 2.22
CA SER A 74 18.57 17.27 2.66
C SER A 74 19.13 15.89 2.28
N ASP A 75 20.13 15.90 1.40
CA ASP A 75 20.77 14.73 0.79
C ASP A 75 21.67 13.95 1.79
N ASP A 76 21.12 13.46 2.91
CA ASP A 76 21.85 12.56 3.82
C ASP A 76 20.88 11.79 4.74
N VAL A 77 20.45 10.58 4.33
CA VAL A 77 20.31 9.38 5.18
C VAL A 77 20.12 8.15 4.28
N GLU A 78 20.83 7.08 4.64
CA GLU A 78 20.77 5.75 4.05
C GLU A 78 19.43 5.06 4.35
N ALA A 79 18.84 4.48 3.32
CA ALA A 79 17.81 3.46 3.46
C ALA A 79 18.45 2.15 3.96
N GLU A 80 18.13 1.76 5.19
CA GLU A 80 18.08 0.37 5.61
C GLU A 80 16.62 -0.06 5.52
N ILE A 81 16.33 -0.89 4.52
CA ILE A 81 15.06 -1.60 4.38
C ILE A 81 15.16 -2.84 5.27
N GLY A 82 14.40 -2.85 6.36
CA GLY A 82 13.94 -4.08 7.00
C GLY A 82 12.53 -4.36 6.49
N GLU A 83 12.40 -5.46 5.72
CA GLU A 83 11.11 -6.05 5.37
C GLU A 83 10.46 -6.70 6.60
N ASP A 84 9.13 -6.75 6.54
CA ASP A 84 8.20 -7.63 7.24
C ASP A 84 7.89 -7.33 8.71
N ASP A 85 6.68 -6.83 8.97
CA ASP A 85 5.59 -7.68 9.46
C ASP A 85 4.26 -6.93 9.34
N ALA A 86 3.33 -7.48 8.54
CA ALA A 86 1.93 -7.12 8.60
C ALA A 86 1.33 -7.86 9.80
N GLY A 87 1.21 -7.15 10.92
CA GLY A 87 0.38 -7.52 12.05
C GLY A 87 -0.78 -6.53 12.12
N ASP A 88 -1.92 -6.96 11.58
CA ASP A 88 -3.24 -6.43 11.87
C ASP A 88 -3.50 -6.53 13.38
N GLU A 89 -3.56 -5.40 14.06
CA GLU A 89 -4.35 -5.24 15.28
C GLU A 89 -5.16 -3.96 15.13
N ALA A 90 -6.45 -4.15 14.84
CA ALA A 90 -7.47 -3.17 15.10
C ALA A 90 -7.45 -2.83 16.60
N GLU A 91 -7.04 -1.61 16.93
CA GLU A 91 -7.28 -1.01 18.24
C GLU A 91 -8.17 0.21 18.03
N ALA A 92 -9.28 0.16 18.75
CA ALA A 92 -10.33 1.16 18.79
C ALA A 92 -9.74 2.52 19.20
N ALA A 93 -10.15 3.57 18.50
CA ALA A 93 -9.90 4.92 18.96
C ALA A 93 -10.75 5.17 20.21
N ASP A 94 -10.02 5.39 21.29
CA ASP A 94 -10.41 5.81 22.62
C ASP A 94 -11.46 6.93 22.61
N ASP A 95 -12.54 6.66 23.31
CA ASP A 95 -13.58 7.58 23.74
C ASP A 95 -13.02 8.36 24.93
N GLU A 96 -12.54 9.58 24.70
CA GLU A 96 -12.23 10.52 25.78
C GLU A 96 -13.41 11.48 25.93
N ALA A 97 -14.29 11.08 26.84
CA ALA A 97 -15.33 11.90 27.43
C ALA A 97 -14.70 13.07 28.20
N ASP A 98 -14.95 14.30 27.74
CA ASP A 98 -14.72 15.50 28.54
C ASP A 98 -16.01 15.79 29.33
N GLU A 99 -15.95 15.57 30.64
CA GLU A 99 -17.04 15.81 31.58
C GLU A 99 -16.96 17.24 32.14
N ALA A 100 -18.06 17.97 31.89
CA ALA A 100 -18.66 19.00 32.73
C ALA A 100 -18.07 20.43 32.73
N ASP A 101 -18.77 21.33 32.04
CA ASP A 101 -19.41 22.48 32.71
C ASP A 101 -20.93 22.36 32.47
N ASP A 102 -21.64 21.74 33.40
CA ASP A 102 -23.10 21.63 33.42
C ASP A 102 -23.68 22.95 33.94
N ASP A 103 -23.68 23.99 33.10
CA ASP A 103 -24.51 25.17 33.34
C ASP A 103 -25.97 24.72 33.24
N GLU A 104 -26.64 24.59 34.40
CA GLU A 104 -28.06 24.25 34.49
C GLU A 104 -28.85 25.18 33.56
N ILE A 105 -29.31 24.66 32.41
CA ILE A 105 -30.08 25.40 31.40
C ILE A 105 -31.44 25.75 32.03
N GLU A 106 -31.49 26.87 32.75
CA GLU A 106 -32.70 27.37 33.42
C GLU A 106 -33.66 28.04 32.40
N GLY A 107 -33.13 28.56 31.28
CA GLY A 107 -33.87 29.31 30.27
C GLY A 107 -33.80 28.73 28.84
N LEU A 108 -34.87 28.94 28.07
CA LEU A 108 -34.92 28.55 26.65
C LEU A 108 -33.85 29.23 25.77
N THR A 109 -33.32 30.37 26.22
CA THR A 109 -32.28 31.14 25.53
C THR A 109 -30.87 30.61 25.81
N ASP A 110 -30.73 29.75 26.81
CA ASP A 110 -29.45 29.15 27.17
C ASP A 110 -29.15 27.91 26.29
N ILE A 111 -30.16 27.43 25.54
CA ILE A 111 -30.02 26.36 24.55
C ILE A 111 -29.25 26.86 23.33
N SER A 112 -28.22 26.11 22.94
CA SER A 112 -27.33 26.44 21.84
C SER A 112 -28.09 26.66 20.51
N GLY A 113 -28.06 27.90 20.02
CA GLY A 113 -28.70 28.30 18.75
C GLY A 113 -30.13 28.84 18.86
N VAL A 114 -30.69 28.93 20.08
CA VAL A 114 -32.00 29.52 20.37
C VAL A 114 -31.84 30.95 20.92
N GLY A 115 -31.92 31.95 20.04
CA GLY A 115 -31.97 33.36 20.46
C GLY A 115 -33.37 33.81 20.90
N ASP A 116 -33.50 35.03 21.43
CA ASP A 116 -34.77 35.59 21.97
C ASP A 116 -35.98 35.41 21.04
N SER A 117 -35.80 35.63 19.73
CA SER A 117 -36.88 35.52 18.74
C SER A 117 -37.37 34.07 18.58
N LYS A 118 -36.46 33.10 18.65
CA LYS A 118 -36.80 31.67 18.52
C LYS A 118 -37.32 31.10 19.84
N ALA A 119 -36.79 31.58 20.97
CA ALA A 119 -37.34 31.28 22.28
C ALA A 119 -38.79 31.78 22.40
N GLU A 120 -39.12 32.95 21.83
CA GLU A 120 -40.51 33.43 21.77
C GLU A 120 -41.39 32.56 20.85
N ALA A 121 -40.87 32.13 19.69
CA ALA A 121 -41.59 31.21 18.82
C ALA A 121 -41.89 29.86 19.51
N LEU A 122 -40.96 29.34 20.30
CA LEU A 122 -41.18 28.15 21.14
C LEU A 122 -42.23 28.38 22.22
N ARG A 123 -42.23 29.54 22.88
CA ARG A 123 -43.26 29.91 23.86
C ARG A 123 -44.64 30.04 23.21
N GLU A 124 -44.72 30.63 22.02
CA GLU A 124 -45.97 30.78 21.25
C GLU A 124 -46.50 29.42 20.78
N ALA A 125 -45.62 28.49 20.42
CA ALA A 125 -45.94 27.10 20.12
C ALA A 125 -46.31 26.25 21.36
N GLY A 126 -46.20 26.81 22.57
CA GLY A 126 -46.59 26.14 23.82
C GLY A 126 -45.47 25.39 24.54
N TYR A 127 -44.22 25.53 24.09
CA TYR A 127 -42.99 25.02 24.71
C TYR A 127 -42.35 26.09 25.60
N ASP A 128 -43.11 26.55 26.59
CA ASP A 128 -42.73 27.65 27.49
C ASP A 128 -41.61 27.34 28.49
N THR A 129 -41.24 26.07 28.66
CA THR A 129 -40.19 25.61 29.58
C THR A 129 -39.31 24.56 28.92
N VAL A 130 -38.05 24.46 29.34
CA VAL A 130 -37.08 23.47 28.82
C VAL A 130 -37.62 22.03 28.98
N ALA A 131 -38.35 21.75 30.04
CA ALA A 131 -39.00 20.44 30.26
C ALA A 131 -40.05 20.09 29.20
N LYS A 132 -40.76 21.08 28.64
CA LYS A 132 -41.71 20.86 27.55
C LYS A 132 -41.03 20.66 26.20
N VAL A 133 -39.92 21.36 25.96
CA VAL A 133 -39.08 21.13 24.77
C VAL A 133 -38.48 19.72 24.82
N LYS A 134 -38.05 19.27 26.00
CA LYS A 134 -37.51 17.91 26.21
C LYS A 134 -38.53 16.82 25.87
N GLY A 135 -39.79 17.01 26.22
CA GLY A 135 -40.86 16.04 25.95
C GLY A 135 -41.47 16.11 24.55
N ALA A 136 -41.03 17.05 23.70
CA ALA A 136 -41.51 17.19 22.32
C ALA A 136 -40.66 16.33 21.37
N SER A 137 -41.28 15.74 20.37
CA SER A 137 -40.54 15.05 19.32
C SER A 137 -39.76 16.04 18.44
N GLN A 138 -38.70 15.55 17.79
CA GLN A 138 -37.89 16.39 16.91
C GLN A 138 -38.73 17.02 15.79
N ASP A 139 -39.72 16.28 15.27
CA ASP A 139 -40.59 16.76 14.21
C ASP A 139 -41.53 17.88 14.70
N GLU A 140 -42.09 17.72 15.92
CA GLU A 140 -42.95 18.74 16.53
C GLU A 140 -42.21 20.05 16.86
N LEU A 141 -40.91 19.97 17.16
CA LEU A 141 -40.05 21.15 17.32
C LEU A 141 -39.67 21.78 15.97
N ALA A 142 -39.54 20.97 14.93
CA ALA A 142 -39.18 21.42 13.59
C ALA A 142 -40.33 22.11 12.83
N ASP A 143 -41.57 21.88 13.27
CA ASP A 143 -42.75 22.58 12.75
C ASP A 143 -42.89 24.01 13.32
N VAL A 144 -42.08 24.39 14.31
CA VAL A 144 -42.09 25.75 14.88
C VAL A 144 -41.41 26.72 13.92
N ASP A 145 -42.08 27.84 13.63
CA ASP A 145 -41.59 28.88 12.73
C ASP A 145 -40.17 29.34 13.10
N GLY A 146 -39.20 29.03 12.22
CA GLY A 146 -37.79 29.39 12.38
C GLY A 146 -36.91 28.33 13.05
N ILE A 147 -37.47 27.18 13.43
CA ILE A 147 -36.74 26.01 13.94
C ILE A 147 -36.87 24.90 12.90
N GLY A 148 -35.92 24.79 11.99
CA GLY A 148 -35.91 23.67 11.03
C GLY A 148 -35.43 22.37 11.68
N MET A 149 -35.57 21.24 10.97
CA MET A 149 -35.13 19.90 11.43
C MET A 149 -33.70 19.86 11.99
N ALA A 150 -32.78 20.59 11.37
CA ALA A 150 -31.38 20.66 11.81
C ALA A 150 -31.20 21.40 13.15
N LEU A 151 -32.03 22.43 13.42
CA LEU A 151 -31.99 23.13 14.70
C LEU A 151 -32.75 22.36 15.77
N ALA A 152 -33.87 21.72 15.42
CA ALA A 152 -34.61 20.85 16.32
C ALA A 152 -33.73 19.70 16.83
N ALA A 153 -32.99 19.02 15.95
CA ALA A 153 -32.03 17.98 16.33
C ALA A 153 -30.95 18.51 17.30
N ARG A 154 -30.42 19.71 17.04
CA ARG A 154 -29.41 20.34 17.90
C ARG A 154 -29.97 20.69 19.29
N ILE A 155 -31.17 21.26 19.35
CA ILE A 155 -31.89 21.55 20.60
C ILE A 155 -32.10 20.26 21.41
N LYS A 156 -32.49 19.17 20.75
CA LYS A 156 -32.72 17.84 21.34
C LYS A 156 -31.43 17.23 21.90
N ALA A 157 -30.32 17.39 21.19
CA ALA A 157 -29.00 16.94 21.64
C ALA A 157 -28.50 17.73 22.85
N ASP A 158 -28.69 19.05 22.85
CA ASP A 158 -28.26 19.97 23.91
C ASP A 158 -29.04 19.75 25.23
N ILE A 159 -30.34 19.43 25.13
CA ILE A 159 -31.21 19.13 26.29
C ILE A 159 -31.13 17.64 26.72
N GLY A 160 -30.29 16.85 26.03
CA GLY A 160 -29.97 15.48 26.39
C GLY A 160 -31.17 14.53 26.33
N ASP A 161 -31.92 14.54 25.23
CA ASP A 161 -33.02 13.60 25.02
C ASP A 161 -32.82 12.81 23.72
N LEU A 162 -32.13 11.68 23.78
CA LEU A 162 -31.99 10.77 22.63
C LEU A 162 -33.02 9.65 22.74
N GLU A 163 -34.32 9.98 22.76
CA GLU A 163 -35.36 8.98 22.55
C GLU A 163 -35.56 8.74 21.04
N VAL A 164 -34.92 7.67 20.54
CA VAL A 164 -35.27 6.99 19.28
C VAL A 164 -36.54 6.19 19.56
N SER A 165 -37.67 6.59 18.96
CA SER A 165 -38.91 5.81 19.04
C SER A 165 -38.94 4.74 17.95
N GLU A 166 -39.04 3.47 18.37
CA GLU A 166 -39.17 2.29 17.53
C GLU A 166 -40.64 2.04 17.14
N ASP A 167 -41.28 2.91 16.35
CA ASP A 167 -42.63 2.63 15.83
C ASP A 167 -42.90 3.33 14.49
N VAL A 168 -42.31 2.80 13.41
CA VAL A 168 -42.89 2.87 12.06
C VAL A 168 -42.79 1.48 11.43
N GLU A 169 -43.81 0.66 11.68
CA GLU A 169 -44.06 -0.57 10.90
C GLU A 169 -44.45 -0.17 9.47
N ALA A 170 -43.47 -0.16 8.57
CA ALA A 170 -43.73 -0.30 7.14
C ALA A 170 -43.46 -1.77 6.78
N GLU A 171 -44.49 -2.47 6.29
CA GLU A 171 -44.37 -3.78 5.64
C GLU A 171 -43.41 -3.68 4.44
N ILE A 172 -42.13 -3.85 4.70
CA ILE A 172 -41.13 -4.24 3.71
C ILE A 172 -41.08 -5.76 3.84
N GLU A 173 -41.40 -6.44 2.75
CA GLU A 173 -41.06 -7.84 2.55
C GLU A 173 -39.57 -7.97 2.83
N ALA A 174 -39.24 -8.39 4.06
CA ALA A 174 -37.89 -8.67 4.50
C ALA A 174 -37.43 -9.90 3.73
N ASP A 175 -36.85 -9.66 2.56
CA ASP A 175 -35.75 -10.49 2.10
C ASP A 175 -34.70 -10.33 3.21
N GLU A 176 -34.63 -11.33 4.10
CA GLU A 176 -33.56 -11.41 5.09
C GLU A 176 -32.26 -11.18 4.30
N PRO A 177 -31.40 -10.21 4.64
CA PRO A 177 -30.07 -10.20 4.06
C PRO A 177 -29.44 -11.52 4.51
N GLU A 178 -29.33 -12.47 3.56
CA GLU A 178 -28.45 -13.62 3.66
C GLU A 178 -27.18 -13.06 4.31
N THR A 179 -26.90 -13.56 5.50
CA THR A 179 -25.73 -13.14 6.25
C THR A 179 -24.57 -13.50 5.34
N ASP A 180 -23.88 -12.52 4.78
CA ASP A 180 -22.68 -12.74 3.98
C ASP A 180 -21.71 -13.50 4.89
N GLU A 181 -21.75 -14.84 4.83
CA GLU A 181 -20.77 -15.69 5.46
C GLU A 181 -19.46 -15.21 4.86
N THR A 182 -18.61 -14.59 5.69
CA THR A 182 -17.27 -14.19 5.28
C THR A 182 -16.49 -15.47 4.98
N VAL A 183 -16.63 -15.97 3.76
CA VAL A 183 -15.94 -17.18 3.29
C VAL A 183 -14.46 -16.85 3.26
N GLU A 184 -13.64 -17.65 3.93
CA GLU A 184 -12.19 -17.46 3.90
C GLU A 184 -11.69 -17.68 2.46
N THR A 185 -11.18 -16.62 1.82
CA THR A 185 -10.60 -16.69 0.47
C THR A 185 -9.07 -16.72 0.54
N GLU A 186 -8.42 -17.58 -0.26
CA GLU A 186 -6.96 -17.62 -0.38
C GLU A 186 -6.49 -17.36 -1.82
N LEU A 187 -5.31 -16.74 -1.96
CA LEU A 187 -4.68 -16.49 -3.26
C LEU A 187 -3.99 -17.75 -3.78
N GLN A 188 -4.53 -18.33 -4.84
CA GLN A 188 -3.97 -19.50 -5.51
C GLN A 188 -3.41 -19.13 -6.90
N PRO A 189 -2.24 -19.66 -7.31
CA PRO A 189 -1.73 -19.43 -8.64
C PRO A 189 -2.48 -20.27 -9.68
N ARG A 190 -2.70 -19.70 -10.87
CA ARG A 190 -3.24 -20.45 -12.01
C ARG A 190 -2.25 -21.48 -12.57
N GLY A 191 -2.76 -22.60 -13.05
CA GLY A 191 -2.03 -23.62 -13.80
C GLY A 191 -1.12 -24.52 -12.95
N LEU A 192 -0.29 -25.32 -13.65
CA LEU A 192 0.53 -26.38 -13.05
C LEU A 192 1.84 -25.88 -12.45
N VAL A 193 1.78 -25.17 -11.32
CA VAL A 193 2.96 -24.58 -10.67
C VAL A 193 3.95 -25.63 -10.13
N ASP A 194 3.49 -26.79 -9.67
CA ASP A 194 4.36 -27.81 -9.09
C ASP A 194 4.98 -28.79 -10.10
N LYS A 195 4.67 -28.63 -11.41
CA LYS A 195 5.21 -29.51 -12.44
C LYS A 195 6.74 -29.44 -12.47
N THR A 196 7.39 -30.59 -12.52
CA THR A 196 8.85 -30.73 -12.58
C THR A 196 9.21 -31.43 -13.89
N PRO A 197 10.30 -31.04 -14.58
CA PRO A 197 10.65 -31.63 -15.87
C PRO A 197 11.18 -33.06 -15.72
N GLU A 198 11.11 -33.81 -16.82
CA GLU A 198 11.80 -35.09 -16.95
C GLU A 198 13.21 -34.84 -17.53
N LEU A 199 14.25 -34.98 -16.70
CA LEU A 199 15.65 -34.75 -17.09
C LEU A 199 16.45 -36.06 -17.08
N ASP A 200 17.48 -36.13 -17.94
CA ASP A 200 18.45 -37.23 -17.89
C ASP A 200 19.36 -37.12 -16.65
N GLU A 201 19.85 -38.28 -16.18
CA GLU A 201 20.69 -38.37 -14.95
C GLU A 201 21.95 -37.48 -15.01
N GLU A 202 22.52 -37.26 -16.20
CA GLU A 202 23.69 -36.41 -16.38
C GLU A 202 23.33 -34.94 -16.25
N THR A 203 22.25 -34.49 -16.90
CA THR A 203 21.74 -33.13 -16.81
C THR A 203 21.32 -32.79 -15.39
N GLU A 204 20.62 -33.69 -14.68
CA GLU A 204 20.25 -33.50 -13.28
C GLU A 204 21.50 -33.35 -12.37
N ARG A 205 22.51 -34.20 -12.57
CA ARG A 205 23.79 -34.11 -11.85
C ARG A 205 24.46 -32.75 -12.09
N LEU A 206 24.54 -32.32 -13.36
CA LEU A 206 25.15 -31.04 -13.74
C LEU A 206 24.35 -29.84 -13.23
N LEU A 207 23.02 -29.95 -13.15
CA LEU A 207 22.14 -28.92 -12.61
C LEU A 207 22.43 -28.73 -11.12
N THR A 208 22.54 -29.84 -10.41
CA THR A 208 22.89 -29.80 -8.99
C THR A 208 24.33 -29.29 -8.76
N GLU A 209 25.28 -29.61 -9.64
CA GLU A 209 26.63 -29.04 -9.59
C GLU A 209 26.62 -27.52 -9.82
N ARG A 210 25.82 -27.05 -10.77
CA ARG A 210 25.61 -25.63 -11.06
C ARG A 210 25.07 -24.88 -9.85
N ASP A 211 24.07 -25.44 -9.18
CA ASP A 211 23.41 -24.78 -8.04
C ASP A 211 24.31 -24.77 -6.79
N ARG A 212 25.14 -25.79 -6.61
CA ARG A 212 26.20 -25.78 -5.58
C ARG A 212 27.31 -24.79 -5.91
N GLY A 213 27.62 -24.63 -7.20
CA GLY A 213 28.68 -23.75 -7.69
C GLY A 213 28.27 -22.27 -7.71
N SER A 214 28.48 -21.56 -6.60
CA SER A 214 28.23 -20.11 -6.58
C SER A 214 29.22 -19.35 -7.45
N LYS A 215 28.70 -18.58 -8.42
CA LYS A 215 29.50 -17.63 -9.19
C LYS A 215 29.75 -16.38 -8.35
N PRO A 216 30.93 -15.74 -8.49
CA PRO A 216 31.10 -14.38 -7.99
C PRO A 216 30.05 -13.44 -8.58
N GLN A 217 29.68 -12.39 -7.85
CA GLN A 217 28.66 -11.42 -8.31
C GLN A 217 29.07 -10.67 -9.61
N PHE A 218 30.36 -10.62 -9.94
CA PHE A 218 30.91 -9.90 -11.09
C PHE A 218 30.46 -8.43 -11.17
N ASN A 219 30.42 -7.73 -10.03
CA ASN A 219 30.18 -6.30 -9.99
C ASN A 219 31.42 -5.51 -10.44
N ARG A 220 31.21 -4.32 -11.02
CA ARG A 220 32.29 -3.40 -11.41
C ARG A 220 33.20 -3.08 -10.22
N GLN A 221 34.52 -3.02 -10.42
CA GLN A 221 35.42 -2.61 -9.34
C GLN A 221 35.01 -1.28 -8.70
N ASP A 222 35.11 -1.20 -7.37
CA ASP A 222 34.84 0.00 -6.58
C ASP A 222 33.42 0.59 -6.73
N TYR A 223 32.43 -0.20 -7.20
CA TYR A 223 31.02 0.23 -7.30
C TYR A 223 30.46 0.69 -5.94
N HIS A 224 30.69 -0.10 -4.88
CA HIS A 224 30.26 0.21 -3.51
C HIS A 224 30.91 1.46 -2.91
N LYS A 225 31.95 2.03 -3.54
CA LYS A 225 32.63 3.23 -3.03
C LYS A 225 32.02 4.53 -3.53
N LYS A 226 31.27 4.50 -4.64
CA LYS A 226 30.74 5.71 -5.29
C LYS A 226 29.39 5.43 -5.92
N LYS A 227 28.34 6.14 -5.49
CA LYS A 227 26.98 6.05 -6.03
C LYS A 227 26.92 6.18 -7.57
N ARG A 228 27.70 7.11 -8.15
CA ARG A 228 27.80 7.29 -9.62
C ARG A 228 28.39 6.10 -10.40
N VAL A 229 28.96 5.10 -9.72
CA VAL A 229 29.57 3.93 -10.35
C VAL A 229 28.59 2.75 -10.20
N PRO A 230 27.88 2.37 -11.27
CA PRO A 230 26.88 1.31 -11.17
C PRO A 230 27.53 -0.07 -10.99
N THR A 231 26.71 -1.03 -10.53
CA THR A 231 27.07 -2.44 -10.33
C THR A 231 27.48 -3.14 -11.65
N SER A 232 26.91 -2.72 -12.78
CA SER A 232 27.16 -3.29 -14.12
C SER A 232 28.64 -3.45 -14.44
N TRP A 233 29.06 -4.69 -14.70
CA TRP A 233 30.45 -5.06 -14.96
C TRP A 233 31.11 -4.20 -16.04
N ARG A 234 32.33 -3.74 -15.74
CA ARG A 234 33.24 -3.11 -16.71
C ARG A 234 34.64 -3.66 -16.48
N ARG A 235 35.30 -4.09 -17.56
CA ARG A 235 36.68 -4.62 -17.49
C ARG A 235 37.60 -3.57 -16.84
N PRO A 236 38.31 -3.90 -15.73
CA PRO A 236 39.19 -2.94 -15.08
C PRO A 236 40.38 -2.62 -15.99
N ARG A 237 40.48 -1.36 -16.44
CA ARG A 237 41.52 -0.92 -17.41
C ARG A 237 42.75 -0.28 -16.77
N GLY A 238 42.61 0.31 -15.58
CA GLY A 238 43.67 1.08 -14.95
C GLY A 238 44.95 0.26 -14.73
N GLN A 239 46.10 0.83 -15.06
CA GLN A 239 47.39 0.12 -15.03
C GLN A 239 47.71 -0.43 -13.63
N LEU A 240 47.37 0.33 -12.59
CA LEU A 240 47.60 -0.01 -11.18
C LEU A 240 46.38 -0.64 -10.49
N SER A 241 45.27 -0.90 -11.21
CA SER A 241 44.09 -1.53 -10.63
C SER A 241 44.45 -2.86 -9.97
N LYS A 242 44.03 -3.01 -8.72
CA LYS A 242 44.31 -4.21 -7.91
C LYS A 242 43.48 -5.40 -8.41
N GLN A 243 42.24 -5.17 -8.84
CA GLN A 243 41.40 -6.21 -9.47
C GLN A 243 42.01 -6.68 -10.80
N ARG A 244 42.44 -5.74 -11.67
CA ARG A 244 43.11 -6.10 -12.95
C ARG A 244 44.37 -6.94 -12.75
N ARG A 245 45.13 -6.66 -11.68
CA ARG A 245 46.35 -7.39 -11.33
C ARG A 245 46.08 -8.74 -10.64
N GLY A 246 44.83 -9.12 -10.40
CA GLY A 246 44.47 -10.38 -9.75
C GLY A 246 44.80 -10.42 -8.26
N VAL A 247 44.84 -9.27 -7.57
CA VAL A 247 45.07 -9.25 -6.12
C VAL A 247 43.88 -9.87 -5.39
N LYS A 248 44.11 -10.95 -4.64
CA LYS A 248 43.09 -11.65 -3.85
C LYS A 248 42.34 -10.66 -2.95
N GLY A 249 41.01 -10.80 -2.90
CA GLY A 249 40.12 -9.93 -2.12
C GLY A 249 39.58 -8.71 -2.86
N LYS A 250 39.97 -8.48 -4.13
CA LYS A 250 39.42 -7.38 -4.95
C LYS A 250 38.33 -7.81 -5.93
N GLY A 251 37.81 -9.03 -5.76
CA GLY A 251 36.83 -9.64 -6.65
C GLY A 251 37.47 -10.36 -7.83
N ALA A 252 36.79 -11.39 -8.33
CA ALA A 252 37.19 -12.11 -9.54
C ALA A 252 37.03 -11.23 -10.78
N THR A 253 37.89 -11.45 -11.78
CA THR A 253 37.71 -10.87 -13.12
C THR A 253 36.92 -11.85 -13.98
N VAL A 254 36.01 -11.34 -14.83
CA VAL A 254 35.27 -12.20 -15.76
C VAL A 254 36.22 -12.92 -16.70
N GLU A 255 36.15 -14.25 -16.68
CA GLU A 255 36.97 -15.17 -17.46
C GLU A 255 36.12 -16.34 -17.97
N ALA A 256 36.56 -17.02 -19.04
CA ALA A 256 35.82 -18.12 -19.65
C ALA A 256 35.68 -19.35 -18.72
N GLY A 257 36.59 -19.50 -17.73
CA GLY A 257 36.55 -20.59 -16.75
C GLY A 257 35.35 -20.53 -15.80
N TYR A 258 34.66 -19.39 -15.69
CA TYR A 258 33.45 -19.24 -14.87
C TYR A 258 32.16 -19.63 -15.60
N ARG A 259 32.26 -20.18 -16.83
CA ARG A 259 31.10 -20.65 -17.57
C ARG A 259 30.50 -21.88 -16.89
N GLN A 260 29.17 -21.96 -16.91
CA GLN A 260 28.44 -23.16 -16.50
C GLN A 260 28.59 -24.27 -17.55
N PRO A 261 28.41 -25.54 -17.15
CA PRO A 261 28.35 -26.66 -18.08
C PRO A 261 27.33 -26.38 -19.17
N GLU A 262 27.62 -26.81 -20.40
CA GLU A 262 26.83 -26.46 -21.57
C GLU A 262 25.40 -27.01 -21.49
N ALA A 263 25.23 -28.25 -21.04
CA ALA A 263 23.93 -28.92 -20.92
C ALA A 263 22.92 -28.20 -20.01
N VAL A 264 23.39 -27.48 -18.98
CA VAL A 264 22.51 -26.83 -17.98
C VAL A 264 22.56 -25.31 -18.02
N ARG A 265 23.27 -24.75 -19.01
CA ARG A 265 23.45 -23.31 -19.13
C ARG A 265 22.19 -22.68 -19.69
N GLY A 266 21.51 -21.90 -18.87
CA GLY A 266 20.27 -21.19 -19.27
C GLY A 266 18.99 -21.89 -18.83
N LEU A 267 19.08 -23.09 -18.25
CA LEU A 267 17.94 -23.74 -17.60
C LEU A 267 17.47 -22.97 -16.37
N HIS A 268 16.17 -22.97 -16.13
CA HIS A 268 15.57 -22.48 -14.89
C HIS A 268 16.10 -23.30 -13.68
N PRO A 269 16.07 -22.78 -12.45
CA PRO A 269 16.41 -23.57 -11.24
C PRO A 269 15.63 -24.87 -11.10
N SER A 270 14.39 -24.92 -11.59
CA SER A 270 13.60 -26.16 -11.63
C SER A 270 14.03 -27.15 -12.72
N GLY A 271 14.94 -26.75 -13.61
CA GLY A 271 15.45 -27.59 -14.70
C GLY A 271 14.80 -27.40 -16.07
N PHE A 272 13.70 -26.63 -16.17
CA PHE A 272 13.05 -26.36 -17.46
C PHE A 272 13.87 -25.45 -18.38
N GLU A 273 13.76 -25.66 -19.68
CA GLU A 273 14.13 -24.68 -20.69
C GLU A 273 13.04 -23.58 -20.78
N GLU A 274 13.46 -22.31 -20.73
CA GLU A 274 12.52 -21.19 -20.70
C GLU A 274 12.11 -20.75 -22.11
N VAL A 275 10.83 -20.93 -22.46
CA VAL A 275 10.25 -20.43 -23.71
C VAL A 275 9.49 -19.14 -23.45
N ARG A 276 9.84 -18.08 -24.20
CA ARG A 276 9.20 -16.77 -24.02
C ARG A 276 8.00 -16.62 -24.95
N VAL A 277 6.83 -16.41 -24.36
CA VAL A 277 5.53 -16.40 -25.06
C VAL A 277 4.89 -15.01 -25.06
N HIS A 278 4.26 -14.64 -26.17
CA HIS A 278 3.56 -13.38 -26.38
C HIS A 278 2.06 -13.54 -26.68
N ASN A 279 1.65 -14.68 -27.23
CA ASN A 279 0.29 -14.97 -27.66
C ASN A 279 0.00 -16.47 -27.54
N THR A 280 -1.24 -16.88 -27.78
CA THR A 280 -1.69 -18.29 -27.71
C THR A 280 -1.03 -19.18 -28.74
N ASP A 281 -0.67 -18.64 -29.91
CA ASP A 281 -0.06 -19.40 -31.01
C ASP A 281 1.39 -19.77 -30.70
N ASP A 282 2.10 -18.95 -29.89
CA ASP A 282 3.47 -19.27 -29.45
C ASP A 282 3.53 -20.50 -28.51
N LEU A 283 2.38 -20.98 -28.01
CA LEU A 283 2.30 -22.24 -27.25
C LEU A 283 2.32 -23.47 -28.17
N GLU A 284 2.23 -23.30 -29.49
CA GLU A 284 2.32 -24.40 -30.44
C GLU A 284 3.76 -24.89 -30.58
N GLY A 285 3.97 -26.17 -30.30
CA GLY A 285 5.28 -26.83 -30.44
C GLY A 285 6.17 -26.77 -29.18
N VAL A 286 5.65 -26.25 -28.07
CA VAL A 286 6.32 -26.31 -26.76
C VAL A 286 6.17 -27.71 -26.18
N ASP A 287 7.27 -28.30 -25.73
CA ASP A 287 7.28 -29.62 -25.09
C ASP A 287 7.00 -29.50 -23.58
N PRO A 288 5.84 -29.99 -23.07
CA PRO A 288 5.42 -29.74 -21.69
C PRO A 288 6.34 -30.40 -20.64
N ASP A 289 7.16 -31.39 -21.01
CA ASP A 289 7.99 -32.15 -20.07
C ASP A 289 9.42 -31.61 -19.96
N THR A 290 9.90 -30.89 -20.99
CA THR A 290 11.25 -30.30 -21.04
C THR A 290 11.23 -28.78 -20.91
N GLU A 291 10.18 -28.13 -21.40
CA GLU A 291 10.09 -26.67 -21.53
C GLU A 291 9.01 -26.09 -20.61
N ALA A 292 9.29 -24.90 -20.08
CA ALA A 292 8.31 -24.10 -19.34
C ALA A 292 8.19 -22.71 -19.96
N VAL A 293 6.97 -22.17 -19.90
CA VAL A 293 6.63 -20.92 -20.55
C VAL A 293 6.80 -19.76 -19.58
N ARG A 294 7.46 -18.69 -20.05
CA ARG A 294 7.43 -17.37 -19.42
C ARG A 294 6.65 -16.40 -20.29
N ILE A 295 5.50 -15.96 -19.80
CA ILE A 295 4.67 -14.97 -20.48
C ILE A 295 5.37 -13.61 -20.39
N ALA A 296 5.54 -12.94 -21.53
CA ALA A 296 6.15 -11.61 -21.54
C ALA A 296 5.31 -10.59 -20.73
N SER A 297 5.98 -9.72 -19.98
CA SER A 297 5.32 -8.71 -19.12
C SER A 297 4.42 -7.73 -19.87
N LYS A 298 4.61 -7.54 -21.18
CA LYS A 298 3.77 -6.67 -22.02
C LYS A 298 2.41 -7.27 -22.37
N VAL A 299 2.20 -8.56 -22.10
CA VAL A 299 0.91 -9.22 -22.35
C VAL A 299 -0.07 -8.83 -21.25
N GLY A 300 -1.18 -8.18 -21.60
CA GLY A 300 -2.20 -7.76 -20.64
C GLY A 300 -3.08 -8.89 -20.12
N GLY A 301 -3.76 -8.66 -19.00
CA GLY A 301 -4.54 -9.67 -18.24
C GLY A 301 -5.47 -10.53 -19.10
N ARG A 302 -6.31 -9.91 -19.96
CA ARG A 302 -7.22 -10.64 -20.86
C ARG A 302 -6.53 -11.70 -21.72
N LYS A 303 -5.34 -11.39 -22.25
CA LYS A 303 -4.59 -12.34 -23.08
C LYS A 303 -3.79 -13.33 -22.22
N ARG A 304 -3.33 -12.90 -21.04
CA ARG A 304 -2.68 -13.80 -20.09
C ARG A 304 -3.61 -14.93 -19.67
N GLU A 305 -4.86 -14.61 -19.36
CA GLU A 305 -5.89 -15.59 -19.02
C GLU A 305 -6.04 -16.68 -20.09
N GLN A 306 -6.19 -16.28 -21.35
CA GLN A 306 -6.30 -17.22 -22.48
C GLN A 306 -5.04 -18.09 -22.66
N ILE A 307 -3.86 -17.52 -22.38
CA ILE A 307 -2.58 -18.25 -22.47
C ILE A 307 -2.45 -19.23 -21.29
N GLU A 308 -2.86 -18.83 -20.09
CA GLU A 308 -2.78 -19.65 -18.87
C GLU A 308 -3.74 -20.85 -18.96
N GLU A 309 -4.99 -20.63 -19.38
CA GLU A 309 -5.97 -21.68 -19.60
C GLU A 309 -5.48 -22.69 -20.65
N LEU A 310 -5.04 -22.21 -21.82
CA LEU A 310 -4.54 -23.08 -22.88
C LEU A 310 -3.23 -23.79 -22.50
N ALA A 311 -2.38 -23.16 -21.68
CA ALA A 311 -1.16 -23.79 -21.19
C ALA A 311 -1.48 -24.92 -20.19
N GLU A 312 -2.47 -24.73 -19.32
CA GLU A 312 -2.95 -25.75 -18.40
C GLU A 312 -3.56 -26.94 -19.15
N GLU A 313 -4.40 -26.69 -20.16
CA GLU A 313 -4.95 -27.72 -21.03
C GLU A 313 -3.88 -28.58 -21.73
N ARG A 314 -2.73 -27.96 -22.05
CA ARG A 314 -1.58 -28.62 -22.69
C ARG A 314 -0.55 -29.16 -21.69
N GLU A 315 -0.85 -29.09 -20.40
CA GLU A 315 0.02 -29.52 -19.30
C GLU A 315 1.38 -28.80 -19.27
N ILE A 316 1.44 -27.57 -19.77
CA ILE A 316 2.64 -26.72 -19.81
C ILE A 316 2.70 -25.86 -18.55
N ARG A 317 3.85 -25.83 -17.87
CA ARG A 317 4.06 -24.96 -16.71
C ARG A 317 4.28 -23.51 -17.12
N VAL A 318 3.53 -22.60 -16.51
CA VAL A 318 3.77 -21.15 -16.59
C VAL A 318 4.64 -20.71 -15.42
N LEU A 319 5.80 -20.10 -15.70
CA LEU A 319 6.77 -19.67 -14.67
C LEU A 319 6.33 -18.41 -13.90
N ASN A 320 5.47 -17.59 -14.51
CA ASN A 320 4.95 -16.36 -13.93
C ASN A 320 3.40 -16.35 -13.99
N PRO A 321 2.73 -17.16 -13.17
CA PRO A 321 1.28 -17.28 -13.16
C PRO A 321 0.59 -16.04 -12.57
N THR A 322 -0.64 -15.79 -12.98
CA THR A 322 -1.59 -14.91 -12.28
C THR A 322 -2.11 -15.62 -11.03
N TYR A 323 -2.26 -14.90 -9.92
CA TYR A 323 -2.89 -15.39 -8.70
C TYR A 323 -4.36 -14.96 -8.66
N GLU A 324 -5.24 -15.86 -8.25
CA GLU A 324 -6.67 -15.64 -8.11
C GLU A 324 -7.15 -15.97 -6.71
N GLU A 325 -8.18 -15.25 -6.27
CA GLU A 325 -8.86 -15.51 -5.00
C GLU A 325 -9.79 -16.72 -5.19
N VAL A 326 -9.52 -17.79 -4.45
CA VAL A 326 -10.34 -19.00 -4.44
C VAL A 326 -10.96 -19.14 -3.06
N GLU A 327 -12.29 -19.33 -3.04
CA GLU A 327 -13.05 -19.58 -1.82
C GLU A 327 -12.67 -20.94 -1.22
N LEU A 328 -12.29 -20.95 0.05
CA LEU A 328 -12.06 -22.16 0.82
C LEU A 328 -13.40 -22.79 1.18
N ASN A 329 -14.00 -23.52 0.25
CA ASN A 329 -15.08 -24.43 0.59
C ASN A 329 -14.51 -25.53 1.47
N ASP A 330 -14.83 -25.49 2.78
CA ASP A 330 -14.52 -26.46 3.84
C ASP A 330 -13.91 -27.77 3.33
N ARG A 331 -12.60 -27.72 3.06
CA ARG A 331 -11.87 -28.94 2.69
C ARG A 331 -11.86 -29.79 3.95
N PRO A 332 -12.37 -31.04 3.93
CA PRO A 332 -12.32 -31.87 5.12
C PRO A 332 -10.84 -32.01 5.48
N LEU A 333 -10.50 -31.54 6.68
CA LEU A 333 -9.17 -31.63 7.26
C LEU A 333 -8.64 -33.05 7.00
N SER A 334 -7.77 -33.22 6.00
CA SER A 334 -7.14 -34.50 5.71
C SER A 334 -6.05 -34.74 6.74
N THR A 335 -6.47 -34.93 8.00
CA THR A 335 -5.63 -35.37 9.09
C THR A 335 -5.37 -36.87 8.94
N GLU A 336 -4.61 -37.31 7.94
CA GLU A 336 -4.03 -38.67 7.95
C GLU A 336 -2.99 -38.89 6.84
N THR A 337 -1.79 -38.30 6.96
CA THR A 337 -0.57 -38.87 6.33
C THR A 337 0.73 -38.53 7.07
N THR A 338 0.76 -37.57 7.99
CA THR A 338 1.99 -37.26 8.75
C THR A 338 2.12 -38.07 10.04
N ARG A 339 2.28 -39.40 9.94
CA ARG A 339 2.88 -40.19 11.04
C ARG A 339 3.60 -41.47 10.64
N ILE A 340 3.48 -41.96 9.41
CA ILE A 340 4.08 -43.26 9.01
C ILE A 340 5.54 -43.11 8.54
N GLY A 341 5.96 -41.94 8.06
CA GLY A 341 7.31 -41.73 7.50
C GLY A 341 8.47 -41.63 8.50
N ARG A 342 8.23 -41.22 9.76
CA ARG A 342 9.32 -41.04 10.76
C ARG A 342 9.62 -42.28 11.60
N ALA A 343 8.74 -43.29 11.63
CA ALA A 343 8.96 -44.52 12.40
C ALA A 343 9.83 -45.55 11.64
N ARG A 344 9.67 -45.71 10.32
CA ARG A 344 10.48 -46.68 9.55
C ARG A 344 11.96 -46.31 9.44
N CYS A 345 12.27 -45.02 9.34
CA CYS A 345 13.66 -44.57 9.20
C CYS A 345 14.51 -44.77 10.48
N ARG A 346 13.88 -44.91 11.66
CA ARG A 346 14.58 -45.20 12.92
C ARG A 346 14.80 -46.69 13.16
N GLU A 347 13.95 -47.55 12.60
CA GLU A 347 14.05 -49.00 12.75
C GLU A 347 15.05 -49.61 11.75
N GLU A 348 15.13 -49.08 10.52
CA GLU A 348 16.15 -49.50 9.55
C GLU A 348 17.57 -49.05 9.91
N GLN A 349 17.74 -47.91 10.59
CA GLN A 349 19.07 -47.47 11.07
C GLN A 349 19.59 -48.28 12.28
N ALA A 350 18.73 -49.06 12.95
CA ALA A 350 19.14 -49.92 14.06
C ALA A 350 19.61 -51.31 13.59
N LEU A 351 19.23 -51.75 12.39
CA LEU A 351 19.58 -53.07 11.84
C LEU A 351 20.85 -53.07 10.96
N VAL A 352 21.39 -51.89 10.62
CA VAL A 352 22.61 -51.72 9.80
C VAL A 352 23.76 -51.11 10.63
N ARG A 353 24.01 -51.67 11.82
CA ARG A 353 25.27 -51.44 12.55
C ARG A 353 25.90 -52.80 12.90
N PRO A 354 27.01 -53.21 12.25
CA PRO A 354 27.79 -54.37 12.66
C PRO A 354 28.57 -54.11 13.96
#